data_AF-A0A973TNW4-F1
#
_entry.id   AF-A0A973TNW4-F1
#
_cell.length_a   1.000
_cell.length_b   1.000
_cell.length_c   1.000
_cell.angle_alpha   90.00
_cell.angle_beta   90.00
_cell.angle_gamma   90.00
#
_symmetry.space_group_name_H-M   'P 1'
#
loop_
_entity.id
_entity.type
_entity.pdbx_description
1 polymer ?
#
loop_
_entity_poly.entity_id
_entity_poly.type
_entity_poly.pdbx_seq_one_letter_code
_entity_poly.pdbx_strand_id
1 'polypeptide(L)'
;MRQVLPGHGASRGSALGRARVRLPHVLDVREERIPAETVDAELDRLHAAIDVVREEMRVLRQRLHGALAQEVGEFLDLHALLLDD
;
A
#
# COMPACT_ATOMS: atom_id res chain seq x y z
N MET A 1 -13.73 -25.33 24.52
CA MET A 1 -14.47 -25.79 23.33
C MET A 1 -13.50 -25.85 22.17
N ARG A 2 -13.53 -26.90 21.34
CA ARG A 2 -12.69 -27.03 20.14
C ARG A 2 -13.33 -26.22 19.02
N GLN A 3 -12.63 -25.20 18.52
CA GLN A 3 -13.00 -24.53 17.26
C GLN A 3 -12.27 -25.19 16.10
N VAL A 4 -13.00 -25.54 15.05
CA VAL A 4 -12.44 -26.06 13.79
C VAL A 4 -12.49 -24.92 12.78
N LEU A 5 -11.33 -24.54 12.25
CA LEU A 5 -11.20 -23.50 11.24
C LEU A 5 -10.90 -24.17 9.89
N PRO A 6 -11.89 -24.37 9.01
CA PRO A 6 -11.66 -24.95 7.69
C PRO A 6 -10.93 -23.95 6.79
N GLY A 7 -10.05 -24.45 5.91
CA GLY A 7 -9.31 -23.62 4.96
C GLY A 7 -8.57 -24.46 3.94
N HIS A 8 -8.01 -23.81 2.92
CA HIS A 8 -7.15 -24.45 1.93
C HIS A 8 -5.68 -24.32 2.35
N GLY A 9 -4.95 -25.44 2.38
CA GLY A 9 -3.54 -25.44 2.76
C GLY A 9 -2.67 -24.86 1.64
N ALA A 10 -2.01 -23.73 1.89
CA ALA A 10 -1.05 -23.14 0.94
C ALA A 10 0.35 -23.77 1.03
N SER A 11 0.75 -24.22 2.23
CA SER A 11 2.05 -24.85 2.48
C SER A 11 1.97 -25.87 3.62
N ARG A 12 2.91 -26.81 3.65
CA ARG A 12 3.04 -27.83 4.71
C ARG A 12 3.87 -27.29 5.87
N GLY A 13 3.53 -27.67 7.10
CA GLY A 13 4.32 -27.35 8.29
C GLY A 13 3.48 -27.04 9.53
N SER A 14 4.14 -26.66 10.63
CA SER A 14 3.52 -26.18 11.86
C SER A 14 4.31 -25.00 12.40
N ALA A 15 3.62 -24.00 12.94
CA ALA A 15 4.23 -22.81 13.52
C ALA A 15 3.55 -22.45 14.84
N LEU A 16 4.31 -21.91 15.80
CA LEU A 16 3.83 -21.42 17.09
C LEU A 16 4.34 -19.99 17.29
N GLY A 17 3.44 -19.05 17.60
CA GLY A 17 3.82 -17.66 17.79
C GLY A 17 2.61 -16.76 18.03
N ARG A 18 2.87 -15.45 18.10
CA ARG A 18 1.80 -14.45 18.24
C ARG A 18 1.11 -14.24 16.89
N ALA A 19 -0.22 -14.20 16.91
CA ALA A 19 -1.00 -13.80 15.75
C ALA A 19 -0.92 -12.28 15.55
N ARG A 20 -0.60 -11.84 14.32
CA ARG A 20 -0.74 -10.44 13.90
C ARG A 20 -1.99 -10.32 13.04
N VAL A 21 -3.00 -9.63 13.56
CA VAL A 21 -4.25 -9.36 12.83
C VAL A 21 -4.09 -8.06 12.07
N ARG A 22 -4.15 -8.11 10.72
CA ARG A 22 -4.22 -6.91 9.88
C ARG A 22 -5.70 -6.54 9.70
N LEU A 23 -6.11 -5.42 10.28
CA LEU A 23 -7.44 -4.87 10.00
C LEU A 23 -7.43 -4.21 8.61
N PRO A 24 -8.49 -4.38 7.80
CA PRO A 24 -8.65 -3.61 6.57
C PRO A 24 -8.62 -2.13 6.91
N HIS A 25 -7.79 -1.37 6.20
CA HIS A 25 -7.87 0.08 6.22
C HIS A 25 -8.81 0.49 5.10
N VAL A 26 -10.03 0.89 5.45
CA VAL A 26 -10.96 1.52 4.50
C VAL A 26 -10.73 3.01 4.63
N LEU A 27 -10.37 3.66 3.52
CA LEU A 27 -10.28 5.12 3.47
C LEU A 27 -11.71 5.68 3.49
N ASP A 28 -12.01 6.51 4.50
CA ASP A 28 -13.24 7.29 4.53
C ASP A 28 -13.00 8.61 3.79
N VAL A 29 -13.38 8.65 2.52
CA VAL A 29 -13.17 9.81 1.64
C VAL A 29 -14.47 10.58 1.53
N ARG A 30 -14.47 11.82 2.03
CA ARG A 30 -15.63 12.71 2.00
C ARG A 30 -15.64 13.54 0.73
N GLU A 31 -16.81 13.66 0.11
CA GLU A 31 -17.03 14.60 -0.99
C GLU A 31 -17.48 15.95 -0.40
N GLU A 32 -16.67 16.99 -0.59
CA GLU A 32 -16.92 18.32 -0.05
C GLU A 32 -16.66 19.39 -1.11
N ARG A 33 -17.49 20.44 -1.12
CA ARG A 33 -17.24 21.63 -1.95
C ARG A 33 -16.35 22.58 -1.17
N ILE A 34 -15.24 22.96 -1.79
CA ILE A 34 -14.29 23.90 -1.20
C ILE A 34 -14.50 25.32 -1.75
N PRO A 35 -14.22 26.37 -0.97
CA PRO A 35 -14.15 27.74 -1.47
C PRO A 35 -13.07 27.91 -2.56
N ALA A 36 -13.25 28.90 -3.44
CA ALA A 36 -12.29 29.12 -4.54
C ALA A 36 -10.90 29.51 -4.02
N GLU A 37 -10.84 30.23 -2.91
CA GLU A 37 -9.60 30.67 -2.25
C GLU A 37 -8.77 29.54 -1.65
N THR A 38 -9.34 28.35 -1.44
CA THR A 38 -8.61 27.20 -0.88
C THR A 38 -8.12 26.23 -1.95
N VAL A 39 -8.44 26.45 -3.22
CA VAL A 39 -8.09 25.55 -4.32
C VAL A 39 -6.57 25.37 -4.41
N ASP A 40 -5.81 26.46 -4.38
CA ASP A 40 -4.34 26.39 -4.47
C ASP A 40 -3.74 25.60 -3.30
N ALA A 41 -4.26 25.79 -2.09
CA ALA A 41 -3.80 25.04 -0.91
C ALA A 41 -4.13 23.54 -1.00
N GLU A 42 -5.27 23.16 -1.60
CA GLU A 42 -5.61 21.76 -1.83
C GLU A 42 -4.75 21.12 -2.92
N LEU A 43 -4.37 21.87 -3.96
CA LEU A 43 -3.41 21.42 -4.97
C LEU A 43 -2.02 21.19 -4.35
N ASP A 44 -1.53 22.12 -3.53
CA ASP A 44 -0.27 21.96 -2.81
C ASP A 44 -0.30 20.73 -1.90
N ARG A 45 -1.42 20.50 -1.20
CA ARG A 45 -1.62 19.31 -0.36
C ARG A 45 -1.57 18.02 -1.18
N LEU A 46 -2.20 18.01 -2.36
CA LEU A 46 -2.19 16.88 -3.27
C LEU A 46 -0.77 16.59 -3.78
N HIS A 47 -0.06 17.59 -4.28
CA HIS A 47 1.31 17.44 -4.78
C HIS A 47 2.25 16.93 -3.68
N ALA A 48 2.16 17.48 -2.47
CA ALA A 48 2.94 17.00 -1.34
C ALA A 48 2.65 15.53 -1.01
N ALA A 49 1.38 15.09 -1.08
CA ALA A 49 1.03 13.69 -0.88
C ALA A 49 1.60 12.78 -1.97
N ILE A 50 1.55 13.21 -3.23
CA ILE A 50 2.14 12.47 -4.36
C ILE A 50 3.66 12.32 -4.18
N ASP A 51 4.36 13.37 -3.78
CA ASP A 51 5.81 13.33 -3.54
C ASP A 51 6.17 12.36 -2.41
N VAL A 52 5.36 12.31 -1.34
CA VAL A 52 5.53 11.32 -0.26
C VAL A 52 5.40 9.90 -0.79
N VAL A 53 4.35 9.60 -1.55
CA VAL A 53 4.14 8.25 -2.10
C VAL A 53 5.25 7.88 -3.08
N ARG A 54 5.73 8.82 -3.90
CA ARG A 54 6.85 8.60 -4.82
C ARG A 54 8.11 8.17 -4.06
N GLU A 55 8.42 8.84 -2.96
CA GLU A 55 9.55 8.48 -2.10
C GLU A 55 9.36 7.11 -1.43
N GLU A 56 8.16 6.81 -0.94
CA GLU A 56 7.85 5.49 -0.35
C GLU A 56 8.01 4.35 -1.35
N MET A 57 7.55 4.55 -2.59
CA MET A 57 7.72 3.58 -3.69
C MET A 57 9.19 3.38 -4.05
N ARG A 58 9.97 4.47 -4.10
CA ARG A 58 11.43 4.41 -4.32
C ARG A 58 12.13 3.61 -3.23
N VAL A 59 11.78 3.86 -1.96
CA VAL A 59 12.33 3.13 -0.81
C VAL A 59 11.93 1.65 -0.85
N LEU A 60 10.69 1.34 -1.22
CA LEU A 60 10.21 -0.03 -1.36
C LEU A 60 11.00 -0.78 -2.45
N ARG A 61 11.24 -0.12 -3.59
CA ARG A 61 12.07 -0.66 -4.67
C ARG A 61 13.48 -0.99 -4.20
N GLN A 62 14.10 -0.10 -3.43
CA GLN A 62 15.45 -0.30 -2.91
C GLN A 62 15.56 -1.46 -1.92
N ARG A 63 14.49 -1.75 -1.18
CA ARG A 63 14.45 -2.86 -0.21
C ARG A 63 14.15 -4.22 -0.84
N LEU A 64 13.74 -4.26 -2.12
CA LEU A 64 13.49 -5.51 -2.82
C LEU A 64 14.82 -6.21 -3.11
N HIS A 65 15.00 -7.36 -2.50
CA HIS A 65 16.16 -8.22 -2.68
C HIS A 65 15.72 -9.67 -2.81
N GLY A 66 16.58 -10.50 -3.42
CA GLY A 66 16.34 -11.94 -3.60
C GLY A 66 15.64 -12.28 -4.91
N ALA A 67 15.18 -13.53 -5.01
CA ALA A 67 14.79 -14.15 -6.29
C ALA A 67 13.64 -13.46 -7.03
N LEU A 68 12.80 -12.68 -6.33
CA LEU A 68 11.64 -11.99 -6.91
C LEU A 68 11.89 -10.48 -7.14
N ALA A 69 13.09 -9.97 -6.90
CA ALA A 69 13.37 -8.54 -6.96
C ALA A 69 13.14 -7.94 -8.36
N GLN A 70 13.38 -8.71 -9.43
CA GLN A 70 13.17 -8.26 -10.80
C GLN A 70 11.68 -8.17 -11.15
N GLU A 71 10.94 -9.27 -11.02
CA GLU A 71 9.51 -9.32 -11.36
C GLU A 71 8.69 -8.35 -10.50
N VAL A 72 8.93 -8.31 -9.18
CA VAL A 72 8.22 -7.38 -8.28
C VAL A 72 8.67 -5.94 -8.50
N GLY A 73 9.93 -5.72 -8.89
CA GLY A 73 10.44 -4.40 -9.24
C GLY A 73 9.72 -3.78 -10.43
N GLU A 74 9.47 -4.57 -11.48
CA GLU A 74 8.74 -4.14 -12.67
C GLU A 74 7.29 -3.73 -12.34
N PHE A 75 6.61 -4.46 -11.45
CA PHE A 75 5.29 -4.06 -10.97
C PHE A 75 5.32 -2.72 -10.23
N LEU A 76 6.33 -2.47 -9.39
CA LEU A 76 6.43 -1.18 -8.69
C LEU A 76 6.68 -0.02 -9.65
N ASP A 77 7.50 -0.22 -10.67
CA ASP A 77 7.79 0.82 -11.67
C ASP A 77 6.53 1.19 -12.47
N LEU A 78 5.71 0.20 -12.83
CA LEU A 78 4.42 0.45 -13.46
C LEU A 78 3.49 1.30 -12.56
N HIS A 79 3.41 0.98 -11.27
CA HIS A 79 2.56 1.76 -10.35
C HIS A 79 3.09 3.18 -10.12
N ALA A 80 4.41 3.38 -10.20
CA ALA A 80 5.00 4.71 -10.10
C ALA A 80 4.66 5.54 -11.35
N LEU A 81 4.68 4.93 -12.54
CA LEU A 81 4.24 5.59 -13.76
C LEU A 81 2.76 6.01 -13.69
N LEU A 82 1.89 5.16 -13.12
CA LEU A 82 0.47 5.50 -12.92
C LEU A 82 0.25 6.61 -11.89
N LEU A 83 1.19 6.82 -10.97
CA LEU A 83 1.12 7.90 -9.98
C LEU A 83 1.56 9.25 -10.59
N ASP A 84 2.41 9.21 -11.62
CA ASP A 84 2.95 10.40 -12.28
C ASP A 84 2.05 10.94 -13.41
N ASP A 85 0.98 10.22 -13.79
CA ASP A 85 -0.07 10.63 -14.75
C ASP A 85 -1.18 11.45 -14.07
#